data_AF-A0A9D2KZQ2-F1
#
_entry.id   AF-A0A9D2KZQ2-F1
#
_cell.length_a   1.000
_cell.length_b   1.000
_cell.length_c   1.000
_cell.angle_alpha   90.00
_cell.angle_beta   90.00
_cell.angle_gamma   90.00
#
_symmetry.space_group_name_H-M   'P 1'
#
loop_
_entity.id
_entity.type
_entity.pdbx_description
1 polymer ?
#
loop_
_entity_poly.entity_id
_entity_poly.type
_entity_poly.pdbx_seq_one_letter_code
_entity_poly.pdbx_strand_id
1 'polypeptide(L)'
;MNSIIDKLAEKLTPLAGKLGQNRYLAVLRDAFMLAFPLTMFGSIVVVLNNLPFFSDDTKGLLNGLFSNGQNATMSIMTLFVSFGIGYYLTQSYDEDGVFGGVVSLASFLILTPFSFTVENVDVSGALSLDRLGAKGMFVGMIGAFIAAEIFVRIKKKGITITMPDGVPDAVSRSFSSLIPALTTLTVFNLLNALVTGAFDTNLHDVVYKLIQQPLVGLGSGLPATLIA
;
A
#
# COMPACT_ATOMS: atom_id res chain seq x y z
N MET A 1 21.93 17.00 35.59
CA MET A 1 21.13 17.28 34.39
C MET A 1 20.97 16.08 33.44
N ASN A 2 21.50 14.88 33.74
CA ASN A 2 21.44 13.72 32.82
C ASN A 2 20.70 12.48 33.35
N SER A 3 20.40 12.36 34.66
CA SER A 3 19.81 11.12 35.20
C SER A 3 18.42 10.76 34.63
N ILE A 4 17.59 11.74 34.28
CA ILE A 4 16.27 11.47 33.66
C ILE A 4 16.45 11.02 32.20
N ILE A 5 17.34 11.67 31.44
CA ILE A 5 17.64 11.31 30.06
C ILE A 5 18.28 9.91 30.01
N ASP A 6 19.21 9.62 30.92
CA ASP A 6 19.87 8.31 31.00
C ASP A 6 18.88 7.19 31.37
N LYS A 7 17.99 7.42 32.36
CA LYS A 7 16.93 6.46 32.73
C LYS A 7 15.87 6.28 31.64
N LEU A 8 15.60 7.34 30.88
CA LEU A 8 14.69 7.29 29.74
C LEU A 8 15.34 6.52 28.59
N ALA A 9 16.60 6.80 28.27
CA ALA A 9 17.38 6.09 27.26
C ALA A 9 17.52 4.60 27.60
N GLU A 10 17.75 4.25 28.87
CA GLU A 10 17.88 2.85 29.32
C GLU A 10 16.59 2.04 29.12
N LYS A 11 15.42 2.68 29.19
CA LYS A 11 14.12 2.06 28.88
C LYS A 11 13.74 2.14 27.39
N LEU A 12 14.07 3.23 26.71
CA LEU A 12 13.71 3.46 25.32
C LEU A 12 14.61 2.65 24.36
N THR A 13 15.89 2.49 24.64
CA THR A 13 16.84 1.74 23.80
C THR A 13 16.41 0.31 23.54
N PRO A 14 16.02 -0.52 24.54
CA PRO A 14 15.55 -1.88 24.26
C PRO A 14 14.19 -1.89 23.54
N LEU A 15 13.33 -0.90 23.78
CA LEU A 15 12.04 -0.79 23.11
C LEU A 15 12.20 -0.38 21.63
N ALA A 16 13.10 0.56 21.35
CA ALA A 16 13.52 0.96 20.01
C ALA A 16 14.20 -0.20 19.27
N GLY A 17 15.04 -0.98 19.96
CA GLY A 17 15.63 -2.19 19.41
C GLY A 17 14.57 -3.21 18.98
N LYS A 18 13.58 -3.49 19.84
CA LYS A 18 12.47 -4.41 19.51
C LYS A 18 11.58 -3.91 18.37
N LEU A 19 11.29 -2.61 18.33
CA LEU A 19 10.51 -2.00 17.24
C LEU A 19 11.29 -2.00 15.92
N GLY A 20 12.57 -1.64 15.96
CA GLY A 20 13.44 -1.63 14.78
C GLY A 20 13.72 -3.03 14.22
N GLN A 21 13.67 -4.07 15.04
CA GLN A 21 13.80 -5.47 14.62
C GLN A 21 12.44 -6.12 14.26
N ASN A 22 11.32 -5.41 14.42
CA ASN A 22 10.03 -5.96 14.04
C ASN A 22 9.93 -6.06 12.52
N ARG A 23 9.79 -7.29 12.03
CA ARG A 23 9.66 -7.60 10.60
C ARG A 23 8.59 -6.77 9.88
N TYR A 24 7.39 -6.62 10.45
CA TYR A 24 6.30 -5.88 9.80
C TYR A 24 6.61 -4.39 9.69
N LEU A 25 7.25 -3.81 10.72
CA LEU A 25 7.69 -2.41 10.69
C LEU A 25 8.85 -2.19 9.72
N ALA A 26 9.81 -3.14 9.66
CA ALA A 26 10.90 -3.10 8.68
C ALA A 26 10.36 -3.19 7.24
N VAL A 27 9.47 -4.14 6.97
CA VAL A 27 8.78 -4.28 5.67
C VAL A 27 8.01 -3.01 5.31
N LEU A 28 7.29 -2.43 6.26
CA LEU A 28 6.55 -1.19 6.04
C LEU A 28 7.49 -0.06 5.62
N ARG A 29 8.57 0.15 6.39
CA ARG A 29 9.60 1.14 6.09
C ARG A 29 10.17 0.93 4.69
N ASP A 30 10.58 -0.29 4.37
CA ASP A 30 11.23 -0.60 3.09
C ASP A 30 10.26 -0.41 1.91
N ALA A 31 8.98 -0.75 2.08
CA ALA A 31 7.92 -0.49 1.09
C ALA A 31 7.70 1.01 0.83
N PHE A 32 7.74 1.85 1.86
CA PHE A 32 7.67 3.30 1.70
C PHE A 32 8.93 3.86 1.02
N MET A 33 10.11 3.31 1.33
CA MET A 33 11.37 3.69 0.65
C MET A 33 11.35 3.32 -0.84
N LEU A 34 10.67 2.24 -1.23
CA LEU A 34 10.43 1.89 -2.64
C LEU A 34 9.58 2.96 -3.36
N ALA A 35 8.55 3.50 -2.71
CA ALA A 35 7.69 4.53 -3.29
C ALA A 35 8.32 5.95 -3.25
N PHE A 36 9.36 6.15 -2.45
CA PHE A 36 9.93 7.47 -2.18
C PHE A 36 10.48 8.18 -3.44
N PRO A 37 11.31 7.56 -4.30
CA PRO A 37 11.81 8.25 -5.51
C PRO A 37 10.69 8.66 -6.47
N LEU A 38 9.62 7.85 -6.57
CA LEU A 38 8.48 8.13 -7.44
C LEU A 38 7.69 9.33 -6.91
N THR A 39 7.35 9.32 -5.62
CA THR A 39 6.60 10.42 -4.98
C THR A 39 7.39 11.72 -4.96
N MET A 40 8.72 11.65 -4.82
CA MET A 40 9.61 12.79 -4.97
C MET A 40 9.54 13.41 -6.37
N PHE A 41 9.54 12.59 -7.43
CA PHE A 41 9.35 13.09 -8.79
C PHE A 41 8.01 13.82 -8.95
N GLY A 42 6.91 13.21 -8.51
CA GLY A 42 5.58 13.84 -8.55
C GLY A 42 5.52 15.17 -7.79
N SER A 43 6.17 15.22 -6.62
CA SER A 43 6.26 16.42 -5.80
C SER A 43 7.05 17.54 -6.49
N ILE A 44 8.16 17.22 -7.16
CA ILE A 44 8.94 18.19 -7.93
C ILE A 44 8.09 18.77 -9.07
N VAL A 45 7.34 17.93 -9.79
CA VAL A 45 6.42 18.40 -10.85
C VAL A 45 5.37 19.35 -10.28
N VAL A 46 4.77 19.03 -9.13
CA VAL A 46 3.81 19.91 -8.45
C VAL A 46 4.43 21.27 -8.12
N VAL A 47 5.62 21.26 -7.53
CA VAL A 47 6.32 22.50 -7.14
C VAL A 47 6.63 23.35 -8.36
N LEU A 48 7.17 22.75 -9.43
CA LEU A 48 7.51 23.46 -10.66
C LEU A 48 6.26 24.03 -11.34
N ASN A 49 5.15 23.31 -11.36
CA ASN A 49 3.91 23.79 -11.98
C ASN A 49 3.26 24.94 -11.21
N ASN A 50 3.51 25.04 -9.89
CA ASN A 50 2.78 25.92 -8.99
C ASN A 50 3.69 26.95 -8.29
N LEU A 51 4.80 27.34 -8.92
CA LEU A 51 5.70 28.36 -8.38
C LEU A 51 4.93 29.68 -8.12
N PRO A 52 5.18 30.36 -6.99
CA PRO A 52 4.36 31.48 -6.55
C PRO A 52 4.43 32.71 -7.46
N PHE A 53 5.50 32.82 -8.27
CA PHE A 53 5.70 33.91 -9.23
C PHE A 53 5.05 33.66 -10.61
N PHE A 54 4.47 32.48 -10.85
CA PHE A 54 3.71 32.22 -12.07
C PHE A 54 2.29 32.79 -12.00
N SER A 55 1.80 33.31 -13.13
CA SER A 55 0.39 33.68 -13.29
C SER A 55 -0.50 32.44 -13.25
N ASP A 56 -1.79 32.62 -12.93
CA ASP A 56 -2.73 31.50 -12.86
C ASP A 56 -2.92 30.81 -14.21
N ASP A 57 -2.86 31.55 -15.33
CA ASP A 57 -2.86 30.98 -16.68
C ASP A 57 -1.65 30.07 -16.93
N THR A 58 -0.47 30.50 -16.47
CA THR A 58 0.77 29.71 -16.61
C THR A 58 0.68 28.44 -15.77
N LYS A 59 0.20 28.54 -14.53
CA LYS A 59 -0.04 27.37 -13.66
C LYS A 59 -1.07 26.43 -14.30
N GLY A 60 -2.14 26.95 -14.88
CA GLY A 60 -3.17 26.17 -15.58
C GLY A 60 -2.58 25.40 -16.77
N LEU A 61 -1.79 26.07 -17.61
CA LEU A 61 -1.08 25.45 -18.73
C LEU A 61 -0.12 24.35 -18.26
N LEU A 62 0.74 24.64 -17.27
CA LEU A 62 1.71 23.67 -16.76
C LEU A 62 1.04 22.47 -16.11
N ASN A 63 -0.01 22.67 -15.31
CA ASN A 63 -0.78 21.57 -14.75
C ASN A 63 -1.48 20.76 -15.86
N GLY A 64 -1.99 21.40 -16.91
CA GLY A 64 -2.55 20.71 -18.08
C GLY A 64 -1.53 19.83 -18.81
N LEU A 65 -0.29 20.29 -18.93
CA LEU A 65 0.78 19.58 -19.65
C LEU A 65 1.47 18.50 -18.81
N PHE A 66 1.68 18.75 -17.53
CA PHE A 66 2.57 17.93 -16.68
C PHE A 66 1.85 17.18 -15.55
N SER A 67 0.53 17.35 -15.36
CA SER A 67 -0.24 16.66 -14.30
C SER A 67 -0.10 15.14 -14.33
N ASN A 68 0.14 14.54 -15.51
CA ASN A 68 0.41 13.11 -15.64
C ASN A 68 1.59 12.64 -14.78
N GLY A 69 2.63 13.48 -14.63
CA GLY A 69 3.78 13.16 -13.79
C GLY A 69 3.40 12.98 -12.32
N GLN A 70 2.58 13.89 -11.78
CA GLN A 70 2.04 13.78 -10.42
C GLN A 70 1.04 12.60 -10.31
N ASN A 71 0.14 12.46 -11.29
CA ASN A 71 -0.92 11.46 -11.25
C ASN A 71 -0.38 10.03 -11.31
N ALA A 72 0.66 9.78 -12.11
CA ALA A 72 1.29 8.47 -12.24
C ALA A 72 2.30 8.14 -11.11
N THR A 73 2.50 9.04 -10.14
CA THR A 73 3.46 8.81 -9.05
C THR A 73 2.84 9.06 -7.68
N MET A 74 2.61 10.32 -7.35
CA MET A 74 2.11 10.74 -6.05
C MET A 74 0.65 10.31 -5.84
N SER A 75 -0.20 10.48 -6.86
CA SER A 75 -1.64 10.18 -6.74
C SER A 75 -1.96 8.68 -6.69
N ILE A 76 -1.02 7.80 -7.05
CA ILE A 76 -1.20 6.34 -7.02
C ILE A 76 -0.24 5.64 -6.04
N MET A 77 0.28 6.37 -5.04
CA MET A 77 1.28 5.89 -4.09
C MET A 77 0.90 4.55 -3.41
N THR A 78 -0.40 4.31 -3.15
CA THR A 78 -0.86 3.06 -2.52
C THR A 78 -0.57 1.83 -3.37
N LEU A 79 -0.52 1.96 -4.70
CA LEU A 79 -0.13 0.85 -5.58
C LEU A 79 1.32 0.42 -5.34
N PHE A 80 2.24 1.39 -5.24
CA PHE A 80 3.65 1.11 -4.99
C PHE A 80 3.88 0.55 -3.59
N VAL A 81 3.22 1.13 -2.58
CA VAL A 81 3.34 0.68 -1.18
C VAL A 81 2.73 -0.72 -0.99
N SER A 82 1.57 -1.00 -1.57
CA SER A 82 0.94 -2.34 -1.47
C SER A 82 1.77 -3.43 -2.16
N PHE A 83 2.33 -3.14 -3.34
CA PHE A 83 3.30 -4.02 -3.98
C PHE A 83 4.54 -4.21 -3.11
N GLY A 84 5.13 -3.11 -2.62
CA GLY A 84 6.34 -3.14 -1.81
C GLY A 84 6.17 -3.94 -0.52
N ILE A 85 5.04 -3.79 0.18
CA ILE A 85 4.72 -4.58 1.37
C ILE A 85 4.68 -6.07 1.02
N GLY A 86 3.98 -6.44 -0.05
CA GLY A 86 3.89 -7.82 -0.47
C GLY A 86 5.23 -8.42 -0.87
N TYR A 87 6.06 -7.61 -1.55
CA TYR A 87 7.39 -7.97 -1.99
C TYR A 87 8.33 -8.23 -0.81
N TYR A 88 8.53 -7.23 0.06
CA TYR A 88 9.46 -7.32 1.17
C TYR A 88 8.98 -8.31 2.25
N LEU A 89 7.67 -8.43 2.49
CA LEU A 89 7.18 -9.45 3.43
C LEU A 89 7.48 -10.84 2.90
N THR A 90 7.21 -11.11 1.63
CA THR A 90 7.45 -12.44 1.05
C THR A 90 8.95 -12.76 1.04
N GLN A 91 9.82 -11.80 0.73
CA GLN A 91 11.26 -11.95 0.85
C GLN A 91 11.73 -12.20 2.28
N SER A 92 11.12 -11.57 3.28
CA SER A 92 11.46 -11.81 4.70
C SER A 92 11.14 -13.24 5.17
N TYR A 93 10.47 -14.02 4.33
CA TYR A 93 10.20 -15.43 4.53
C TYR A 93 11.01 -16.36 3.59
N ASP A 94 12.00 -15.83 2.88
CA ASP A 94 12.83 -16.52 1.89
C ASP A 94 12.05 -17.05 0.68
N GLU A 95 10.98 -16.33 0.31
CA GLU A 95 10.13 -16.65 -0.83
C GLU A 95 10.24 -15.61 -1.95
N ASP A 96 9.79 -15.96 -3.16
CA ASP A 96 9.81 -15.07 -4.32
C ASP A 96 8.92 -13.83 -4.14
N GLY A 97 9.58 -12.70 -3.85
CA GLY A 97 8.93 -11.43 -3.55
C GLY A 97 8.07 -10.88 -4.69
N VAL A 98 8.41 -11.14 -5.95
CA VAL A 98 7.68 -10.56 -7.08
C VAL A 98 6.23 -11.05 -7.08
N PHE A 99 6.02 -12.35 -6.89
CA PHE A 99 4.67 -12.92 -6.81
C PHE A 99 3.91 -12.42 -5.58
N GLY A 100 4.56 -12.33 -4.42
CA GLY A 100 3.96 -11.76 -3.21
C GLY A 100 3.52 -10.30 -3.38
N GLY A 101 4.34 -9.50 -4.05
CA GLY A 101 4.05 -8.10 -4.37
C GLY A 101 2.86 -7.95 -5.32
N VAL A 102 2.86 -8.69 -6.44
CA VAL A 102 1.76 -8.65 -7.42
C VAL A 102 0.45 -9.15 -6.82
N VAL A 103 0.47 -10.23 -6.02
CA VAL A 103 -0.73 -10.75 -5.34
C VAL A 103 -1.28 -9.75 -4.33
N SER A 104 -0.41 -9.04 -3.60
CA SER A 104 -0.81 -8.00 -2.65
C SER A 104 -1.43 -6.80 -3.34
N LEU A 105 -0.83 -6.35 -4.44
CA LEU A 105 -1.37 -5.28 -5.29
C LEU A 105 -2.75 -5.66 -5.87
N ALA A 106 -2.87 -6.86 -6.43
CA ALA A 106 -4.14 -7.35 -6.98
C ALA A 106 -5.21 -7.50 -5.88
N SER A 107 -4.83 -7.95 -4.69
CA SER A 107 -5.73 -8.04 -3.53
C SER A 107 -6.25 -6.67 -3.10
N PHE A 108 -5.40 -5.62 -3.12
CA PHE A 108 -5.83 -4.24 -2.90
C PHE A 108 -6.82 -3.77 -3.98
N LEU A 109 -6.53 -4.05 -5.25
CA LEU A 109 -7.43 -3.68 -6.36
C LEU A 109 -8.78 -4.38 -6.27
N ILE A 110 -8.83 -5.65 -5.85
CA ILE A 110 -10.09 -6.37 -5.61
C ILE A 110 -10.97 -5.67 -4.56
N LEU A 111 -10.36 -5.10 -3.53
CA LEU A 111 -11.08 -4.34 -2.49
C LEU A 111 -11.46 -2.92 -2.94
N THR A 112 -10.94 -2.47 -4.07
CA THR A 112 -11.13 -1.11 -4.57
C THR A 112 -12.33 -1.06 -5.53
N PRO A 113 -13.32 -0.18 -5.31
CA PRO A 113 -14.47 -0.10 -6.19
C PRO A 113 -14.07 0.45 -7.57
N PHE A 114 -14.53 -0.23 -8.63
CA PHE A 114 -14.38 0.17 -10.04
C PHE A 114 -15.55 1.05 -10.54
N SER A 115 -16.40 1.48 -9.62
CA SER A 115 -17.48 2.41 -9.89
C SER A 115 -17.55 3.48 -8.81
N PHE A 116 -17.86 4.70 -9.23
CA PHE A 116 -18.01 5.86 -8.35
C PHE A 116 -18.89 6.92 -9.02
N THR A 117 -19.52 7.76 -8.21
CA THR A 117 -20.40 8.83 -8.69
C THR A 117 -19.65 10.16 -8.69
N VAL A 118 -19.71 10.88 -9.81
CA VAL A 118 -19.21 12.25 -9.96
C VAL A 118 -20.37 13.13 -10.40
N GLU A 119 -20.70 14.16 -9.63
CA GLU A 119 -21.78 15.13 -9.99
C GLU A 119 -23.12 14.45 -10.37
N ASN A 120 -23.52 13.40 -9.64
CA ASN A 120 -24.71 12.56 -9.89
C ASN A 120 -24.65 11.71 -11.18
N VAL A 121 -23.47 11.57 -11.78
CA VAL A 121 -23.21 10.64 -12.89
C VAL A 121 -22.42 9.44 -12.38
N ASP A 122 -22.97 8.25 -12.58
CA ASP A 122 -22.29 7.00 -12.22
C ASP A 122 -21.28 6.63 -13.30
N VAL A 123 -20.00 6.59 -12.90
CA VAL A 123 -18.90 6.11 -13.73
C VAL A 123 -18.64 4.66 -13.34
N SER A 124 -18.61 3.75 -14.31
CA SER A 124 -18.29 2.33 -14.10
C SER A 124 -17.09 1.90 -14.96
N GLY A 125 -16.36 0.88 -14.50
CA GLY A 125 -15.16 0.38 -15.16
C GLY A 125 -13.93 1.27 -14.98
N ALA A 126 -13.92 2.15 -13.98
CA ALA A 126 -12.84 3.11 -13.73
C ALA A 126 -12.38 3.09 -12.27
N LEU A 127 -11.09 3.32 -12.04
CA LEU A 127 -10.53 3.50 -10.71
C LEU A 127 -10.35 4.99 -10.41
N SER A 128 -10.86 5.43 -9.27
CA SER A 128 -10.65 6.81 -8.82
C SER A 128 -9.24 6.99 -8.25
N LEU A 129 -8.51 8.02 -8.69
CA LEU A 129 -7.20 8.38 -8.15
C LEU A 129 -7.25 8.64 -6.64
N ASP A 130 -8.39 9.09 -6.12
CA ASP A 130 -8.59 9.30 -4.68
C ASP A 130 -8.43 7.99 -3.88
N ARG A 131 -8.92 6.87 -4.43
CA ARG A 131 -8.79 5.53 -3.83
C ARG A 131 -7.42 4.92 -4.04
N LEU A 132 -6.69 5.32 -5.08
CA LEU A 132 -5.32 4.82 -5.34
C LEU A 132 -4.25 5.65 -4.59
N GLY A 133 -4.61 6.84 -4.13
CA GLY A 133 -3.78 7.74 -3.35
C GLY A 133 -3.93 7.54 -1.85
N ALA A 134 -3.80 8.64 -1.10
CA ALA A 134 -3.73 8.63 0.36
C ALA A 134 -4.98 8.06 1.07
N LYS A 135 -6.18 8.17 0.48
CA LYS A 135 -7.40 7.62 1.11
C LYS A 135 -7.47 6.09 1.03
N GLY A 136 -6.83 5.48 0.04
CA GLY A 136 -6.74 4.01 -0.03
C GLY A 136 -5.60 3.42 0.76
N MET A 137 -4.67 4.24 1.28
CA MET A 137 -3.40 3.77 1.82
C MET A 137 -3.57 2.80 2.99
N PHE A 138 -4.48 3.07 3.92
CA PHE A 138 -4.70 2.16 5.05
C PHE A 138 -5.26 0.80 4.60
N VAL A 139 -6.22 0.79 3.67
CA VAL A 139 -6.73 -0.45 3.07
C VAL A 139 -5.62 -1.18 2.32
N GLY A 140 -4.82 -0.45 1.55
CA GLY A 140 -3.69 -1.01 0.81
C GLY A 140 -2.66 -1.63 1.72
N MET A 141 -2.28 -0.98 2.82
CA MET A 141 -1.30 -1.52 3.78
C MET A 141 -1.82 -2.76 4.49
N ILE A 142 -3.01 -2.69 5.09
CA ILE A 142 -3.61 -3.82 5.83
C ILE A 142 -3.87 -4.98 4.88
N GLY A 143 -4.48 -4.70 3.73
CA GLY A 143 -4.75 -5.69 2.69
C GLY A 143 -3.49 -6.35 2.16
N ALA A 144 -2.43 -5.58 1.89
CA ALA A 144 -1.16 -6.14 1.41
C ALA A 144 -0.49 -7.05 2.44
N PHE A 145 -0.45 -6.66 3.72
CA PHE A 145 0.11 -7.53 4.76
C PHE A 145 -0.67 -8.84 4.88
N ILE A 146 -2.01 -8.77 4.90
CA ILE A 146 -2.85 -9.98 4.99
C ILE A 146 -2.68 -10.85 3.75
N ALA A 147 -2.68 -10.26 2.54
CA ALA A 147 -2.51 -10.98 1.28
C ALA A 147 -1.17 -11.71 1.22
N ALA A 148 -0.07 -11.01 1.50
CA ALA A 148 1.26 -11.60 1.49
C ALA A 148 1.41 -12.69 2.56
N GLU A 149 0.82 -12.51 3.75
CA GLU A 149 0.86 -13.51 4.81
C GLU A 149 0.05 -14.77 4.44
N ILE A 150 -1.11 -14.63 3.79
CA ILE A 150 -1.87 -15.78 3.25
C ILE A 150 -1.04 -16.49 2.16
N PHE A 151 -0.52 -15.73 1.21
CA PHE A 151 0.28 -16.24 0.09
C PHE A 151 1.47 -17.08 0.60
N VAL A 152 2.30 -16.52 1.48
CA VAL A 152 3.47 -17.19 2.04
C VAL A 152 3.06 -18.42 2.85
N ARG A 153 2.01 -18.35 3.66
CA ARG A 153 1.58 -19.49 4.48
C ARG A 153 1.14 -20.69 3.63
N ILE A 154 0.47 -20.45 2.51
CA ILE A 154 0.08 -21.52 1.59
C ILE A 154 1.32 -22.11 0.91
N LYS A 155 2.23 -21.24 0.46
CA LYS A 155 3.47 -21.66 -0.19
C LYS A 155 4.36 -22.50 0.74
N LYS A 156 4.54 -22.07 1.99
CA LYS A 156 5.32 -22.81 3.01
C LYS A 156 4.70 -24.13 3.45
N LYS A 157 3.38 -24.31 3.25
CA LYS A 157 2.72 -25.60 3.46
C LYS A 157 2.96 -26.58 2.31
N GLY A 158 3.66 -26.19 1.26
CA GLY A 158 3.88 -27.03 0.07
C GLY A 158 2.63 -27.20 -0.78
N ILE A 159 1.61 -26.34 -0.61
CA ILE A 159 0.39 -26.36 -1.43
C ILE A 159 0.69 -25.61 -2.73
N THR A 160 1.50 -26.24 -3.58
CA THR A 160 2.06 -25.66 -4.81
C THR A 160 2.02 -26.68 -5.94
N ILE A 161 2.08 -26.21 -7.18
CA ILE A 161 2.26 -27.11 -8.34
C ILE A 161 3.76 -27.32 -8.56
N THR A 162 4.22 -28.56 -8.41
CA THR A 162 5.63 -28.94 -8.62
C THR A 162 5.83 -29.38 -10.06
N MET A 163 6.84 -28.81 -10.73
CA MET A 163 7.21 -29.18 -12.09
C MET A 163 8.25 -30.33 -12.09
N PRO A 164 8.22 -31.25 -13.08
CA PRO A 164 9.27 -32.26 -13.25
C PRO A 164 10.64 -31.66 -13.61
N ASP A 165 11.67 -32.49 -13.48
CA ASP A 165 13.02 -32.15 -13.93
C ASP A 165 13.03 -31.89 -15.45
N GLY A 166 13.64 -30.78 -15.87
CA GLY A 166 13.72 -30.34 -17.27
C GLY A 166 12.84 -29.13 -17.62
N VAL A 167 12.01 -28.64 -16.67
CA VAL A 167 11.24 -27.41 -16.86
C VAL A 167 12.07 -26.18 -16.44
N PRO A 168 12.12 -25.09 -17.26
CA PRO A 168 12.85 -23.88 -16.89
C PRO A 168 12.37 -23.26 -15.56
N ASP A 169 13.31 -22.72 -14.79
CA ASP A 169 13.06 -22.13 -13.46
C ASP A 169 11.91 -21.10 -13.47
N ALA A 170 11.84 -20.25 -14.49
CA ALA A 170 10.80 -19.23 -14.59
C ALA A 170 9.38 -19.82 -14.65
N VAL A 171 9.22 -20.95 -15.35
CA VAL A 171 7.95 -21.66 -15.45
C VAL A 171 7.63 -22.33 -14.11
N SER A 172 8.61 -22.99 -13.50
CA SER A 172 8.45 -23.62 -12.17
C SER A 172 8.02 -22.61 -11.08
N ARG A 173 8.61 -21.42 -11.05
CA ARG A 173 8.23 -20.35 -10.11
C ARG A 173 6.79 -19.85 -10.32
N SER A 174 6.36 -19.74 -11.57
CA SER A 174 5.01 -19.30 -11.91
C SER A 174 3.95 -20.31 -11.48
N PHE A 175 4.18 -21.60 -11.79
CA PHE A 175 3.26 -22.68 -11.42
C PHE A 175 3.24 -22.94 -9.90
N SER A 176 4.40 -22.91 -9.23
CA SER A 176 4.45 -23.07 -7.77
C SER A 176 3.70 -21.94 -7.05
N SER A 177 3.67 -20.74 -7.62
CA SER A 177 2.95 -19.59 -7.05
C SER A 177 1.44 -19.55 -7.39
N LEU A 178 0.97 -20.39 -8.32
CA LEU A 178 -0.41 -20.33 -8.84
C LEU A 178 -1.47 -20.62 -7.77
N ILE A 179 -1.35 -21.74 -7.03
CA ILE A 179 -2.32 -22.11 -6.00
C ILE A 179 -2.31 -21.10 -4.83
N PRO A 180 -1.15 -20.66 -4.30
CA PRO A 180 -1.09 -19.58 -3.32
C PRO A 180 -1.77 -18.30 -3.79
N ALA A 181 -1.52 -17.88 -5.04
CA ALA A 181 -2.10 -16.67 -5.61
C ALA A 181 -3.62 -16.79 -5.75
N LEU A 182 -4.12 -17.84 -6.41
CA LEU A 182 -5.54 -18.06 -6.63
C LEU A 182 -6.31 -18.08 -5.31
N THR A 183 -5.80 -18.81 -4.32
CA THR A 183 -6.43 -18.90 -3.00
C THR A 183 -6.50 -17.54 -2.32
N THR A 184 -5.41 -16.77 -2.37
CA THR A 184 -5.36 -15.43 -1.76
C THR A 184 -6.37 -14.49 -2.44
N LEU A 185 -6.39 -14.45 -3.78
CA LEU A 185 -7.32 -13.60 -4.52
C LEU A 185 -8.77 -14.01 -4.30
N THR A 186 -9.07 -15.31 -4.20
CA THR A 186 -10.41 -15.80 -3.86
C THR A 186 -10.85 -15.32 -2.47
N VAL A 187 -9.97 -15.37 -1.46
CA VAL A 187 -10.28 -14.87 -0.12
C VAL A 187 -10.63 -13.38 -0.14
N PHE A 188 -9.83 -12.57 -0.84
CA PHE A 188 -10.10 -11.13 -0.95
C PHE A 188 -11.36 -10.82 -1.75
N ASN A 189 -11.65 -11.61 -2.80
CA ASN A 189 -12.87 -11.45 -3.57
C ASN A 189 -14.12 -11.80 -2.76
N LEU A 190 -14.07 -12.87 -1.96
CA LEU A 190 -15.14 -13.23 -1.03
C LEU A 190 -15.34 -12.16 0.05
N LEU A 191 -14.24 -11.60 0.57
CA LEU A 191 -14.29 -10.48 1.51
C LEU A 191 -14.98 -9.27 0.87
N ASN A 192 -14.60 -8.88 -0.35
CA ASN A 192 -15.21 -7.78 -1.07
C ASN A 192 -16.71 -8.01 -1.33
N ALA A 193 -17.07 -9.22 -1.77
CA ALA A 193 -18.45 -9.61 -2.01
C ALA A 193 -19.29 -9.58 -0.74
N LEU A 194 -18.73 -10.01 0.40
CA LEU A 194 -19.41 -9.95 1.70
C LEU A 194 -19.63 -8.51 2.14
N VAL A 195 -18.62 -7.64 2.04
CA VAL A 195 -18.73 -6.24 2.45
C VAL A 195 -19.71 -5.48 1.57
N THR A 196 -19.62 -5.67 0.26
CA THR A 196 -20.49 -5.00 -0.71
C THR A 196 -21.93 -5.53 -0.65
N GLY A 197 -22.12 -6.86 -0.58
CA GLY A 197 -23.44 -7.48 -0.63
C GLY A 197 -24.20 -7.50 0.69
N ALA A 198 -23.52 -7.47 1.85
CA ALA A 198 -24.19 -7.50 3.15
C ALA A 198 -24.36 -6.11 3.79
N PHE A 199 -23.51 -5.13 3.44
CA PHE A 199 -23.48 -3.82 4.09
C PHE A 199 -23.67 -2.64 3.13
N ASP A 200 -23.89 -2.89 1.84
CA ASP A 200 -24.04 -1.87 0.78
C ASP A 200 -22.94 -0.78 0.82
N THR A 201 -21.73 -1.17 1.23
CA THR A 201 -20.56 -0.31 1.38
C THR A 201 -19.33 -0.99 0.79
N ASN A 202 -18.27 -0.23 0.55
CA ASN A 202 -16.97 -0.78 0.20
C ASN A 202 -16.00 -0.72 1.40
N LEU A 203 -14.95 -1.56 1.36
CA LEU A 203 -13.99 -1.64 2.46
C LEU A 203 -13.16 -0.36 2.60
N HIS A 204 -12.96 0.40 1.52
CA HIS A 204 -12.32 1.72 1.59
C HIS A 204 -13.08 2.68 2.51
N ASP A 205 -14.39 2.77 2.38
CA ASP A 205 -15.20 3.67 3.22
C ASP A 205 -15.29 3.21 4.67
N VAL A 206 -15.37 1.90 4.90
CA VAL A 206 -15.37 1.33 6.26
C VAL A 206 -14.06 1.66 6.97
N VAL A 207 -12.92 1.36 6.35
CA VAL A 207 -11.60 1.63 6.94
C VAL A 207 -11.36 3.12 7.05
N TYR A 208 -11.77 3.92 6.07
CA TYR A 208 -11.61 5.37 6.12
C TYR A 208 -12.31 5.98 7.33
N LYS A 209 -13.59 5.65 7.54
CA LYS A 209 -14.41 6.20 8.63
C LYS A 209 -13.99 5.70 10.00
N LEU A 210 -13.71 4.40 10.13
CA LEU A 210 -13.47 3.78 11.45
C LEU A 210 -12.02 3.88 11.92
N ILE A 211 -11.06 3.87 10.99
CA ILE A 211 -9.63 3.79 11.32
C ILE A 211 -8.91 5.07 10.87
N GLN A 212 -8.94 5.38 9.58
CA GLN A 212 -8.09 6.44 9.04
C GLN A 212 -8.46 7.84 9.58
N GLN A 213 -9.74 8.20 9.59
CA GLN A 213 -10.18 9.54 10.00
C GLN A 213 -9.83 9.85 11.48
N PRO A 214 -10.08 8.97 12.46
CA PRO A 214 -9.63 9.18 13.85
C PRO A 214 -8.10 9.28 13.99
N LEU A 215 -7.36 8.41 13.29
CA LEU A 215 -5.89 8.39 13.36
C LEU A 215 -5.26 9.66 12.77
N VAL A 216 -5.76 10.13 11.61
CA VAL A 216 -5.32 11.40 11.01
C VAL A 216 -5.65 12.57 11.93
N GLY A 217 -6.82 12.56 12.58
CA GLY A 217 -7.19 13.59 13.55
C GLY A 217 -6.28 13.63 14.79
N LEU A 218 -5.85 12.47 15.28
CA LEU A 218 -4.86 12.39 16.37
C LEU A 218 -3.47 12.87 15.91
N GLY A 219 -3.04 12.45 14.71
CA GLY A 219 -1.73 12.77 14.15
C GLY A 219 -1.56 14.25 13.79
N SER A 220 -2.64 14.95 13.46
CA SER A 220 -2.61 16.40 13.18
C SER A 220 -2.72 17.28 14.44
N GLY A 221 -2.86 16.67 15.62
CA GLY A 221 -2.91 17.40 16.88
C GLY A 221 -1.53 17.90 17.35
N LEU A 222 -1.49 19.06 17.99
CA LEU A 222 -0.28 19.67 18.57
C LEU A 222 0.60 18.70 19.38
N PRO A 223 0.07 17.85 20.28
CA PRO A 223 0.89 16.91 21.03
C PRO A 223 1.58 15.88 20.14
N ALA A 224 0.90 15.39 19.10
CA ALA A 224 1.48 14.42 18.17
C ALA A 224 2.59 15.07 17.33
N THR A 225 2.37 16.30 16.84
CA THR A 225 3.37 17.05 16.06
C THR A 225 4.62 17.40 16.88
N LEU A 226 4.49 17.61 18.19
CA LEU A 226 5.63 17.91 19.08
C LEU A 226 6.49 16.67 19.41
N ILE A 227 5.92 15.46 19.27
CA ILE A 227 6.58 14.19 19.63
C ILE A 227 7.14 13.47 18.39
N ALA A 228 6.50 13.65 17.23
CA ALA A 228 6.89 13.05 15.94
C ALA A 228 8.20 13.64 15.39
#